data_AF-A0A3M1V5D1-F1
#
_entry.id   AF-A0A3M1V5D1-F1
#
_cell.length_a   1.000
_cell.length_b   1.000
_cell.length_c   1.000
_cell.angle_alpha   90.00
_cell.angle_beta   90.00
_cell.angle_gamma   90.00
#
_symmetry.space_group_name_H-M   'P 1'
#
loop_
_entity.id
_entity.type
_entity.pdbx_description
1 polymer ?
#
loop_
_entity_poly.entity_id
_entity_poly.type
_entity_poly.pdbx_seq_one_letter_code
_entity_poly.pdbx_strand_id
1 'polypeptide(L)'
;MPAPERYTWDSHLEKGIGPMDATHQEFVEMVDGLLSCPDTELVERLQALAEHTREHFAQEDRWMAESGFPPIAIHEEEHRRVLSAMEQVLTQARQGESEAARQLVAQLPAWFEQHSATMDNALAMHLRHTGHPAARG
;
A
#
# COMPACT_ATOMS: atom_id res chain seq x y z
N MET A 1 -0.66 -29.40 -4.40
CA MET A 1 -0.21 -28.33 -3.49
C MET A 1 -1.46 -27.65 -2.96
N PRO A 2 -1.57 -27.32 -1.66
CA PRO A 2 -2.65 -26.46 -1.20
C PRO A 2 -2.59 -25.13 -1.95
N ALA A 3 -3.75 -24.52 -2.20
CA ALA A 3 -3.80 -23.16 -2.74
C ALA A 3 -3.04 -22.22 -1.78
N PRO A 4 -2.37 -21.17 -2.28
CA PRO A 4 -1.76 -20.18 -1.40
C PRO A 4 -2.81 -19.63 -0.45
N GLU A 5 -2.40 -19.41 0.81
CA GLU A 5 -3.24 -18.80 1.82
C GLU A 5 -3.65 -17.40 1.35
N ARG A 6 -4.96 -17.10 1.40
CA ARG A 6 -5.48 -15.82 0.92
C ARG A 6 -5.03 -14.70 1.86
N TYR A 7 -4.68 -13.56 1.27
CA TYR A 7 -4.46 -12.33 2.00
C TYR A 7 -5.77 -11.54 2.05
N THR A 8 -6.43 -11.49 3.20
CA THR A 8 -7.77 -10.89 3.32
C THR A 8 -7.78 -9.74 4.31
N TRP A 9 -8.66 -8.78 4.09
CA TRP A 9 -8.88 -7.70 5.05
C TRP A 9 -9.21 -8.23 6.45
N ASP A 10 -8.62 -7.61 7.46
CA ASP A 10 -8.89 -7.87 8.86
C ASP A 10 -9.01 -6.55 9.62
N SER A 11 -9.89 -6.53 10.63
CA SER A 11 -10.16 -5.36 11.49
C SER A 11 -8.91 -4.74 12.13
N HIS A 12 -7.81 -5.47 12.33
CA HIS A 12 -6.58 -4.88 12.88
C HIS A 12 -5.89 -3.88 11.93
N LEU A 13 -6.21 -3.93 10.63
CA LEU A 13 -5.71 -2.97 9.63
C LEU A 13 -6.50 -1.65 9.65
N GLU A 14 -7.66 -1.62 10.31
CA GLU A 14 -8.52 -0.45 10.39
C GLU A 14 -7.87 0.68 11.21
N LYS A 15 -7.86 1.88 10.65
CA LYS A 15 -7.42 3.14 11.28
C LYS A 15 -8.59 3.97 11.76
N GLY A 16 -9.80 3.64 11.31
CA GLY A 16 -11.06 4.34 11.56
C GLY A 16 -11.11 5.72 10.88
N ILE A 17 -10.34 5.87 9.80
CA ILE A 17 -10.31 7.05 8.94
C ILE A 17 -10.86 6.58 7.60
N GLY A 18 -12.15 6.80 7.35
CA GLY A 18 -12.89 6.16 6.25
C GLY A 18 -12.17 6.18 4.90
N PRO A 19 -11.65 7.33 4.42
CA PRO A 19 -10.89 7.38 3.16
C PRO A 19 -9.61 6.54 3.17
N MET A 20 -8.86 6.52 4.28
CA MET A 20 -7.63 5.72 4.43
C MET A 20 -7.97 4.22 4.44
N ASP A 21 -8.97 3.82 5.24
CA ASP A 21 -9.43 2.44 5.35
C ASP A 21 -9.93 1.89 4.01
N ALA A 22 -10.58 2.72 3.19
CA ALA A 22 -11.00 2.35 1.84
C ALA A 22 -9.80 2.01 0.95
N THR A 23 -8.80 2.90 0.88
CA THR A 23 -7.58 2.63 0.10
C THR A 23 -6.78 1.43 0.64
N HIS A 24 -6.79 1.19 1.96
CA HIS A 24 -6.16 0.02 2.56
C HIS A 24 -6.87 -1.28 2.18
N GLN A 25 -8.21 -1.29 2.16
CA GLN A 25 -9.01 -2.43 1.72
C GLN A 25 -8.75 -2.76 0.24
N GLU A 26 -8.77 -1.73 -0.61
CA GLU A 26 -8.46 -1.87 -2.04
C GLU A 26 -7.05 -2.43 -2.27
N PHE A 27 -6.05 -1.95 -1.53
CA PHE A 27 -4.69 -2.49 -1.57
C PHE A 27 -4.65 -3.98 -1.24
N VAL A 28 -5.30 -4.39 -0.13
CA VAL A 28 -5.33 -5.80 0.31
C VAL A 28 -5.97 -6.70 -0.74
N GLU A 29 -7.10 -6.27 -1.32
CA GLU A 29 -7.79 -7.01 -2.38
C GLU A 29 -6.92 -7.16 -3.65
N MET A 30 -6.22 -6.09 -4.04
CA MET A 30 -5.31 -6.13 -5.19
C MET A 30 -4.11 -7.05 -4.96
N VAL A 31 -3.54 -7.04 -3.75
CA VAL A 31 -2.42 -7.93 -3.38
C VAL A 31 -2.86 -9.39 -3.35
N ASP A 32 -4.02 -9.73 -2.79
CA ASP A 32 -4.58 -11.09 -2.83
C ASP A 32 -4.74 -11.61 -4.26
N GLY A 33 -5.29 -10.77 -5.13
CA GLY A 33 -5.42 -11.07 -6.55
C GLY A 33 -4.07 -11.30 -7.24
N LEU A 34 -3.05 -10.53 -6.88
CA LEU A 34 -1.70 -10.66 -7.43
C LEU A 34 -0.97 -11.93 -6.95
N LEU A 35 -1.17 -12.35 -5.70
CA LEU A 35 -0.55 -13.55 -5.13
C LEU A 35 -0.93 -14.84 -5.87
N SER A 36 -2.11 -14.87 -6.50
CA SER A 36 -2.65 -16.06 -7.17
C SER A 36 -2.84 -15.91 -8.69
N CYS A 37 -2.63 -14.72 -9.27
CA CYS A 37 -2.83 -14.51 -10.71
C CYS A 37 -1.82 -15.28 -11.58
N PRO A 38 -2.20 -15.68 -12.81
CA PRO A 38 -1.25 -16.27 -13.77
C PRO A 38 -0.23 -15.22 -14.26
N ASP A 39 0.94 -15.67 -14.73
CA ASP A 39 1.99 -14.79 -15.25
C ASP A 39 1.52 -13.89 -16.41
N THR A 40 0.51 -14.34 -17.17
CA THR A 40 -0.11 -13.57 -18.25
C THR A 40 -0.85 -12.31 -17.78
N GLU A 41 -1.25 -12.26 -16.51
CA GLU A 41 -1.95 -11.11 -15.91
C GLU A 41 -1.06 -10.30 -14.95
N LEU A 42 0.13 -10.81 -14.62
CA LEU A 42 1.00 -10.24 -13.59
C LEU A 42 1.35 -8.77 -13.87
N VAL A 43 1.75 -8.46 -15.10
CA VAL A 43 2.20 -7.10 -15.47
C VAL A 43 1.06 -6.10 -15.37
N GLU A 44 -0.13 -6.45 -15.87
CA GLU A 44 -1.31 -5.58 -15.84
C GLU A 44 -1.77 -5.31 -14.41
N ARG A 45 -1.89 -6.37 -13.60
CA ARG A 45 -2.31 -6.26 -12.20
C ARG A 45 -1.27 -5.53 -11.34
N LEU A 46 0.02 -5.76 -11.56
CA LEU A 46 1.08 -5.08 -10.83
C LEU A 46 1.13 -3.60 -11.18
N GLN A 47 0.86 -3.25 -12.44
CA GLN A 47 0.72 -1.86 -12.85
C GLN A 47 -0.49 -1.19 -12.17
N ALA A 48 -1.64 -1.87 -12.09
CA ALA A 48 -2.81 -1.36 -11.40
C ALA A 48 -2.54 -1.14 -9.90
N LEU A 49 -1.88 -2.10 -9.24
CA LEU A 49 -1.46 -1.95 -7.85
C LEU A 49 -0.48 -0.77 -7.68
N ALA A 50 0.50 -0.61 -8.57
CA ALA A 50 1.46 0.50 -8.48
C ALA A 50 0.80 1.87 -8.63
N GLU A 51 -0.24 1.99 -9.46
CA GLU A 51 -1.02 3.22 -9.58
C GLU A 51 -1.86 3.48 -8.33
N HIS A 52 -2.59 2.46 -7.85
CA HIS A 52 -3.35 2.56 -6.60
C HIS A 52 -2.45 2.99 -5.42
N THR A 53 -1.30 2.34 -5.24
CA THR A 53 -0.34 2.67 -4.17
C THR A 53 0.18 4.10 -4.30
N ARG A 54 0.41 4.59 -5.54
CA ARG A 54 0.82 5.98 -5.78
C ARG A 54 -0.27 6.97 -5.38
N GLU A 55 -1.52 6.71 -5.73
CA GLU A 55 -2.65 7.56 -5.37
C GLU A 55 -2.90 7.58 -3.86
N HIS A 56 -2.83 6.42 -3.21
CA HIS A 56 -2.90 6.25 -1.77
C HIS A 56 -1.80 7.04 -1.05
N PHE A 57 -0.52 6.84 -1.40
CA PHE A 57 0.59 7.59 -0.80
C PHE A 57 0.48 9.10 -1.06
N ALA A 58 0.10 9.51 -2.28
CA ALA A 58 -0.09 10.92 -2.57
C ALA A 58 -1.23 11.55 -1.73
N GLN A 59 -2.24 10.77 -1.35
CA GLN A 59 -3.28 11.22 -0.44
C GLN A 59 -2.74 11.40 0.99
N GLU A 60 -1.98 10.44 1.49
CA GLU A 60 -1.35 10.54 2.81
C GLU A 60 -0.33 11.67 2.89
N ASP A 61 0.54 11.82 1.88
CA ASP A 61 1.52 12.90 1.78
C ASP A 61 0.85 14.28 1.86
N ARG A 62 -0.30 14.45 1.18
CA ARG A 62 -1.10 15.68 1.29
C ARG A 62 -1.60 15.89 2.71
N TRP A 63 -2.17 14.86 3.35
CA TRP A 63 -2.64 14.98 4.73
C TRP A 63 -1.51 15.25 5.72
N MET A 64 -0.34 14.65 5.53
CA MET A 64 0.86 14.92 6.33
C MET A 64 1.26 16.40 6.22
N ALA A 65 1.32 16.93 5.00
CA ALA A 65 1.65 18.33 4.75
C ALA A 65 0.59 19.30 5.32
N GLU A 66 -0.70 19.04 5.07
CA GLU A 66 -1.81 19.90 5.50
C GLU A 66 -1.97 19.96 7.02
N SER A 67 -1.71 18.84 7.71
CA SER A 67 -1.86 18.73 9.17
C SER A 67 -0.58 19.06 9.95
N GLY A 68 0.55 19.30 9.26
CA GLY A 68 1.85 19.52 9.90
C GLY A 68 2.39 18.29 10.64
N PHE A 69 2.20 17.11 10.06
CA PHE A 69 2.63 15.83 10.64
C PHE A 69 4.16 15.80 10.87
N PRO A 70 4.64 15.66 12.11
CA PRO A 70 6.07 15.85 12.40
C PRO A 70 7.03 14.87 11.71
N PRO A 71 6.75 13.55 11.60
CA PRO A 71 7.69 12.60 11.00
C PRO A 71 7.51 12.44 9.47
N ILE A 72 6.99 13.47 8.78
CA ILE A 72 6.71 13.46 7.34
C ILE A 72 7.87 12.93 6.46
N ALA A 73 9.11 13.35 6.72
CA ALA A 73 10.24 13.00 5.86
C ALA A 73 10.55 11.49 5.84
N ILE A 74 10.39 10.81 6.98
CA ILE A 74 10.68 9.37 7.08
C ILE A 74 9.54 8.56 6.43
N HIS A 75 8.31 9.03 6.56
CA HIS A 75 7.13 8.39 5.95
C HIS A 75 7.18 8.52 4.42
N GLU A 76 7.40 9.74 3.90
CA GLU A 76 7.57 10.00 2.46
C GLU A 76 8.76 9.24 1.85
N GLU A 77 9.84 9.02 2.62
CA GLU A 77 10.99 8.21 2.18
C GLU A 77 10.61 6.75 1.96
N GLU A 78 9.84 6.16 2.87
CA GLU A 78 9.37 4.78 2.71
C GLU A 78 8.40 4.67 1.52
N HIS A 79 7.50 5.64 1.33
CA HIS A 79 6.63 5.72 0.14
C HIS A 79 7.44 5.72 -1.16
N ARG A 80 8.45 6.60 -1.26
CA ARG A 80 9.33 6.68 -2.43
C ARG A 80 10.09 5.37 -2.66
N ARG A 81 10.58 4.72 -1.60
CA ARG A 81 11.31 3.45 -1.68
C ARG A 81 10.44 2.33 -2.25
N VAL A 82 9.20 2.22 -1.78
CA VAL A 82 8.25 1.19 -2.21
C VAL A 82 7.83 1.43 -3.66
N LEU A 83 7.46 2.66 -4.03
CA LEU A 83 7.11 3.00 -5.42
C LEU A 83 8.27 2.73 -6.38
N SER A 84 9.51 3.09 -6.00
CA SER A 84 10.69 2.81 -6.81
C SER A 84 10.92 1.30 -7.00
N ALA A 85 10.70 0.49 -5.98
CA ALA A 85 10.81 -0.96 -6.08
C ALA A 85 9.74 -1.54 -7.02
N MET A 86 8.49 -1.07 -6.91
CA MET A 86 7.40 -1.46 -7.81
C MET A 86 7.70 -1.11 -9.27
N GLU A 87 8.17 0.11 -9.55
CA GLU A 87 8.53 0.55 -10.90
C GLU A 87 9.69 -0.28 -11.49
N GLN A 88 10.68 -0.61 -10.68
CA GLN A 88 11.82 -1.43 -11.10
C GLN A 88 11.36 -2.83 -11.50
N VAL A 89 10.61 -3.54 -10.64
CA VAL A 89 10.17 -4.90 -10.95
C VAL A 89 9.14 -4.92 -12.08
N LEU A 90 8.32 -3.88 -12.23
CA LEU A 90 7.39 -3.75 -13.35
C LEU A 90 8.12 -3.63 -14.69
N THR A 91 9.24 -2.90 -14.70
CA THR A 91 10.12 -2.79 -15.88
C THR A 91 10.73 -4.14 -16.26
N GLN A 92 11.21 -4.90 -15.28
CA GLN A 92 11.76 -6.25 -15.48
C GLN A 92 10.68 -7.23 -15.95
N ALA A 93 9.51 -7.23 -15.31
CA ALA A 93 8.40 -8.11 -15.67
C ALA A 93 7.92 -7.88 -17.12
N ARG A 94 7.90 -6.63 -17.60
CA ARG A 94 7.61 -6.28 -19.01
C ARG A 94 8.63 -6.85 -20.00
N GLN A 95 9.84 -7.17 -19.55
CA GLN A 95 10.89 -7.81 -20.35
C GLN A 95 10.83 -9.34 -20.27
N GLY A 96 9.87 -9.90 -19.54
CA GLY A 96 9.69 -11.35 -19.33
C GLY A 96 10.31 -11.88 -18.04
N GLU A 97 10.89 -11.02 -17.20
CA GLU A 97 11.49 -11.41 -15.91
C GLU A 97 10.45 -11.32 -14.78
N SER A 98 9.55 -12.31 -14.69
CA SER A 98 8.44 -12.30 -13.71
C SER A 98 8.86 -12.60 -12.26
N GLU A 99 10.03 -13.23 -12.05
CA GLU A 99 10.48 -13.69 -10.73
C GLU A 99 10.60 -12.55 -9.71
N ALA A 100 11.23 -11.43 -10.09
CA ALA A 100 11.38 -10.28 -9.20
C ALA A 100 10.03 -9.66 -8.81
N ALA A 101 9.08 -9.60 -9.74
CA ALA A 101 7.73 -9.13 -9.47
C ALA A 101 6.99 -10.08 -8.50
N ARG A 102 7.13 -11.41 -8.68
CA ARG A 102 6.56 -12.40 -7.75
C ARG A 102 7.14 -12.29 -6.36
N GLN A 103 8.46 -12.11 -6.25
CA GLN A 103 9.13 -11.90 -4.96
C GLN A 103 8.67 -10.62 -4.28
N LEU A 104 8.49 -9.51 -5.02
CA LEU A 104 7.94 -8.27 -4.46
C LEU A 104 6.53 -8.51 -3.91
N VAL A 105 5.63 -9.06 -4.74
CA VAL A 105 4.23 -9.33 -4.36
C VAL A 105 4.14 -10.19 -3.11
N ALA A 106 4.99 -11.20 -2.97
CA ALA A 106 5.02 -12.07 -1.78
C ALA A 106 5.44 -11.34 -0.48
N GLN A 107 6.14 -10.21 -0.59
CA GLN A 107 6.59 -9.41 0.56
C GLN A 107 5.60 -8.31 0.96
N LEU A 108 4.69 -7.93 0.06
CA LEU A 108 3.76 -6.82 0.30
C LEU A 108 2.84 -7.02 1.52
N PRO A 109 2.28 -8.22 1.81
CA PRO A 109 1.45 -8.41 3.00
C PRO A 109 2.16 -8.03 4.30
N ALA A 110 3.35 -8.59 4.52
CA ALA A 110 4.13 -8.34 5.73
C ALA A 110 4.61 -6.89 5.83
N TRP A 111 5.02 -6.30 4.69
CA TRP A 111 5.37 -4.89 4.64
C TRP A 111 4.19 -3.99 4.99
N PHE A 112 3.01 -4.25 4.41
CA PHE A 112 1.82 -3.42 4.60
C PHE A 112 1.31 -3.51 6.03
N GLU A 113 1.24 -4.71 6.62
CA GLU A 113 0.89 -4.87 8.04
C GLU A 113 1.80 -4.03 8.95
N GLN A 114 3.11 -4.04 8.70
CA GLN A 114 4.07 -3.26 9.48
C GLN A 114 3.90 -1.75 9.25
N HIS A 115 3.81 -1.32 7.99
CA HIS A 115 3.65 0.09 7.61
C HIS A 115 2.38 0.67 8.22
N SER A 116 1.27 -0.03 8.01
CA SER A 116 -0.05 0.28 8.54
C SER A 116 -0.09 0.35 10.06
N ALA A 117 0.52 -0.60 10.76
CA ALA A 117 0.56 -0.62 12.23
C ALA A 117 1.43 0.48 12.85
N THR A 118 2.34 1.08 12.07
CA THR A 118 3.34 2.03 12.58
C THR A 118 3.15 3.44 12.01
N MET A 119 3.43 3.64 10.73
CA MET A 119 3.45 4.95 10.08
C MET A 119 2.03 5.48 9.86
N ASP A 120 1.15 4.68 9.24
CA ASP A 120 -0.23 5.11 8.92
C ASP A 120 -1.05 5.29 10.20
N ASN A 121 -0.82 4.43 11.20
CA ASN A 121 -1.45 4.59 12.52
C ASN A 121 -1.00 5.90 13.21
N ALA A 122 0.28 6.28 13.10
CA ALA A 122 0.75 7.55 13.63
C ALA A 122 0.10 8.74 12.90
N LEU A 123 -0.04 8.67 11.58
CA LEU A 123 -0.74 9.68 10.79
C LEU A 123 -2.22 9.76 11.19
N ALA A 124 -2.92 8.63 11.25
CA ALA A 124 -4.33 8.57 11.65
C ALA A 124 -4.57 9.19 13.03
N MET A 125 -3.72 8.89 14.02
CA MET A 125 -3.77 9.50 15.35
C MET A 125 -3.58 11.03 15.29
N HIS A 126 -2.63 11.50 14.48
CA HIS A 126 -2.37 12.93 14.29
C HIS A 126 -3.54 13.66 13.62
N LEU A 127 -4.14 13.07 12.58
CA LEU A 127 -5.31 13.63 11.89
C LEU A 127 -6.50 13.76 12.83
N ARG A 128 -6.73 12.78 13.71
CA ARG A 128 -7.75 12.88 14.76
C ARG A 128 -7.44 13.99 15.75
N HIS A 129 -6.20 14.07 16.22
CA HIS A 129 -5.76 15.05 17.22
C HIS A 129 -5.90 16.50 16.71
N THR A 130 -5.51 16.74 15.45
CA THR A 130 -5.61 18.05 14.80
C THR A 130 -7.03 18.37 14.29
N GLY A 131 -7.94 17.39 14.34
CA GLY A 131 -9.29 17.53 13.82
C GLY A 131 -9.30 17.72 12.31
N HIS A 132 -8.38 17.10 11.58
CA HIS A 132 -8.31 17.18 10.12
C HIS A 132 -9.62 16.69 9.47
N PRO A 133 -10.12 17.31 8.38
CA PRO A 133 -11.38 16.91 7.73
C PRO A 133 -11.44 15.43 7.35
N ALA A 134 -10.32 14.83 6.95
CA ALA A 134 -10.24 13.40 6.62
C ALA A 134 -10.66 12.48 7.79
N ALA A 135 -10.45 12.93 9.04
CA ALA A 135 -10.78 12.15 10.24
C ALA A 135 -12.22 12.35 10.73
N ARG A 136 -13.03 13.21 10.07
CA ARG A 136 -14.33 13.63 10.59
C ARG A 136 -15.52 12.78 10.14
N GLY A 137 -15.38 11.94 9.11
CA GLY A 137 -16.45 11.09 8.60
C GLY A 137 -17.59 11.89 7.97
#